data_AF-A0A1J0LVS0-F1
#
_entry.id   AF-A0A1J0LVS0-F1
#
_cell.length_a   1.000
_cell.length_b   1.000
_cell.length_c   1.000
_cell.angle_alpha   90.00
_cell.angle_beta   90.00
_cell.angle_gamma   90.00
#
_symmetry.space_group_name_H-M   'P 1'
#
loop_
_entity.id
_entity.type
_entity.pdbx_description
1 polymer ?
#
loop_
_entity_poly.entity_id
_entity_poly.type
_entity_poly.pdbx_seq_one_letter_code
_entity_poly.pdbx_strand_id
1 'polypeptide(L)'
;MTVERVGDGRHWEARLEGGVLYVDGVALDLEALSGPEPQRVYVYATPQGGPTLDPTDWLGAEVLLPARPLEQVEVGEMVYQLEDGGEVVERREPVYEWRPTPLRADLVRVRLFALPILDALEVRHDL
;
A
#
# COMPACT_ATOMS: atom_id res chain seq x y z
N MET A 1 -0.06 -6.10 10.49
CA MET A 1 1.21 -5.82 9.80
C MET A 1 2.31 -6.58 10.51
N THR A 2 3.21 -7.19 9.75
CA THR A 2 4.43 -7.83 10.28
C THR A 2 5.66 -7.06 9.80
N VAL A 3 6.62 -6.83 10.70
CA VAL A 3 7.88 -6.14 10.39
C VAL A 3 9.05 -7.10 10.60
N GLU A 4 9.86 -7.28 9.58
CA GLU A 4 11.11 -8.06 9.59
C GLU A 4 12.28 -7.10 9.45
N ARG A 5 13.36 -7.31 10.22
CA ARG A 5 14.61 -6.55 10.12
C ARG A 5 15.69 -7.45 9.52
N VAL A 6 16.38 -6.96 8.49
CA VAL A 6 17.37 -7.71 7.72
C VAL A 6 18.73 -7.02 7.84
N GLY A 7 19.75 -7.81 8.19
CA GLY A 7 21.12 -7.33 8.39
C GLY A 7 21.36 -6.68 9.75
N ASP A 8 22.64 -6.48 10.06
CA ASP A 8 23.09 -5.85 11.31
C ASP A 8 23.30 -4.35 11.10
N GLY A 9 22.83 -3.52 12.04
CA GLY A 9 23.02 -2.08 12.00
C GLY A 9 21.74 -1.29 12.31
N ARG A 10 21.72 -0.04 11.86
CA ARG A 10 20.55 0.84 12.03
C ARG A 10 19.51 0.52 10.97
N HIS A 11 18.30 0.22 11.40
CA HIS A 11 17.11 0.15 10.57
C HIS A 11 16.29 1.42 10.74
N TRP A 12 15.51 1.75 9.71
CA TRP A 12 14.40 2.67 9.87
C TRP A 12 13.32 2.12 10.80
N GLU A 13 12.38 2.98 11.17
CA GLU A 13 11.15 2.58 11.85
C GLU A 13 9.97 2.56 10.89
N ALA A 14 9.07 1.62 11.12
CA ALA A 14 7.80 1.49 10.40
C ALA A 14 6.64 1.62 11.38
N ARG A 15 5.70 2.52 11.08
CA ARG A 15 4.46 2.70 11.85
C ARG A 15 3.25 2.72 10.93
N LEU A 16 2.17 2.06 11.34
CA LEU A 16 0.90 2.04 10.63
C LEU A 16 -0.10 2.90 11.39
N GLU A 17 -0.68 3.90 10.72
CA GLU A 17 -1.74 4.73 11.27
C GLU A 17 -2.92 4.75 10.30
N GLY A 18 -4.02 4.11 10.69
CA GLY A 18 -5.14 3.87 9.79
C GLY A 18 -4.71 3.05 8.57
N GLY A 19 -4.92 3.61 7.37
CA GLY A 19 -4.52 3.01 6.08
C GLY A 19 -3.14 3.46 5.57
N VAL A 20 -2.41 4.27 6.33
CA VAL A 20 -1.13 4.86 5.89
C VAL A 20 0.04 4.22 6.64
N LEU A 21 0.98 3.65 5.89
CA LEU A 21 2.24 3.16 6.43
C LEU A 21 3.30 4.24 6.31
N TYR A 22 3.96 4.56 7.42
CA TYR A 22 5.10 5.46 7.44
C TYR A 22 6.39 4.67 7.58
N VAL A 23 7.36 4.95 6.71
CA VAL A 23 8.73 4.41 6.76
C VAL A 23 9.71 5.59 6.81
N ASP A 24 10.31 5.84 7.98
CA ASP A 24 11.22 6.97 8.25
C ASP A 24 10.72 8.35 7.79
N GLY A 25 9.40 8.53 7.70
CA GLY A 25 8.75 9.77 7.26
C GLY A 25 8.13 9.73 5.86
N VAL A 26 8.43 8.72 5.03
CA VAL A 26 7.67 8.49 3.77
C VAL A 26 6.32 7.89 4.11
N ALA A 27 5.24 8.55 3.68
CA ALA A 27 3.87 8.09 3.84
C ALA A 27 3.42 7.29 2.61
N LEU A 28 2.98 6.05 2.83
CA LEU A 28 2.47 5.15 1.81
C LEU A 28 0.98 4.91 2.08
N ASP A 29 0.13 5.41 1.20
CA ASP A 29 -1.29 5.05 1.18
C ASP A 29 -1.42 3.61 0.68
N LEU A 30 -1.65 2.69 1.62
CA LEU A 30 -1.67 1.27 1.30
C LEU A 30 -2.86 0.89 0.43
N GLU A 31 -3.97 1.61 0.53
CA GLU A 31 -5.15 1.33 -0.28
C GLU A 31 -4.93 1.74 -1.73
N ALA A 32 -4.37 2.93 -1.95
CA ALA A 32 -4.05 3.44 -3.29
C ALA A 32 -2.96 2.63 -4.00
N LEU A 33 -2.03 2.06 -3.24
CA LEU A 33 -0.92 1.25 -3.77
C LEU A 33 -1.28 -0.23 -3.97
N SER A 34 -2.38 -0.71 -3.38
CA SER A 34 -2.82 -2.09 -3.51
C SER A 34 -3.72 -2.28 -4.73
N GLY A 35 -3.72 -3.49 -5.29
CA GLY A 35 -4.52 -3.84 -6.46
C GLY A 35 -5.04 -5.28 -6.42
N PRO A 36 -5.62 -5.78 -7.52
CA PRO A 36 -6.16 -7.15 -7.60
C PRO A 36 -5.09 -8.23 -7.44
N GLU A 37 -3.82 -7.89 -7.66
CA GLU A 37 -2.66 -8.75 -7.48
C GLU A 37 -1.77 -8.24 -6.34
N PRO A 38 -0.96 -9.11 -5.70
CA PRO A 38 -0.01 -8.68 -4.69
C PRO A 38 0.97 -7.67 -5.27
N GLN A 39 1.20 -6.58 -4.55
CA GLN A 39 2.09 -5.50 -4.96
C GLN A 39 3.30 -5.43 -4.06
N ARG A 40 4.38 -4.88 -4.60
CA ARG A 40 5.61 -4.63 -3.86
C ARG A 40 6.04 -3.19 -4.06
N VAL A 41 6.28 -2.51 -2.96
CA VAL A 41 6.73 -1.11 -2.92
C VAL A 41 8.10 -1.06 -2.26
N TYR A 42 9.03 -0.36 -2.88
CA TYR A 42 10.38 -0.19 -2.36
C TYR A 42 10.57 1.24 -1.88
N VAL A 43 11.18 1.40 -0.71
CA VAL A 43 11.64 2.69 -0.19
C VAL A 43 13.15 2.63 -0.11
N TYR A 44 13.79 3.52 -0.84
CA TYR A 44 15.24 3.61 -0.98
C TYR A 44 15.79 4.70 -0.08
N ALA A 45 17.07 4.60 0.27
CA ALA A 45 17.80 5.64 0.98
C ALA A 45 18.58 6.51 -0.01
N THR A 46 18.53 7.82 0.16
CA THR A 46 19.39 8.76 -0.56
C THR A 46 20.83 8.69 -0.02
N PRO A 47 21.82 9.26 -0.74
CA PRO A 47 23.18 9.40 -0.22
C PRO A 47 23.29 10.19 1.10
N GLN A 48 22.26 10.97 1.44
CA GLN A 48 22.17 11.72 2.71
C GLN A 48 21.46 10.92 3.82
N GLY A 49 21.06 9.68 3.54
CA GLY A 49 20.36 8.80 4.49
C GLY A 49 18.86 9.06 4.63
N GLY A 50 18.29 9.95 3.81
CA GLY A 50 16.86 10.24 3.81
C GLY A 50 16.07 9.21 2.98
N PRO A 51 14.79 8.95 3.29
CA PRO A 51 13.97 8.03 2.52
C PRO A 51 13.46 8.65 1.21
N THR A 52 13.35 7.83 0.16
CA THR A 52 12.79 8.22 -1.14
C THR A 52 12.10 7.03 -1.83
N LEU A 53 11.18 7.32 -2.74
CA LEU A 53 10.59 6.33 -3.67
C LEU A 53 11.37 6.23 -4.98
N ASP A 54 12.24 7.20 -5.26
CA ASP A 54 13.11 7.16 -6.42
C ASP A 54 14.20 6.10 -6.20
N PRO A 55 14.42 5.19 -7.17
CA PRO A 55 15.42 4.13 -7.01
C PRO A 55 16.83 4.67 -6.73
N THR A 56 17.51 4.06 -5.77
CA THR A 56 18.94 4.28 -5.48
C THR A 56 19.65 2.95 -5.27
N ASP A 57 20.97 2.99 -5.03
CA ASP A 57 21.77 1.79 -4.72
C ASP A 57 21.52 1.22 -3.32
N TRP A 58 20.76 1.94 -2.47
CA TRP A 58 20.51 1.54 -1.09
C TRP A 58 19.02 1.33 -0.84
N LEU A 59 18.63 0.07 -0.69
CA LEU A 59 17.27 -0.28 -0.28
C LEU A 59 17.13 -0.15 1.24
N GLY A 60 16.19 0.66 1.72
CA GLY A 60 15.91 0.78 3.15
C GLY A 60 14.68 0.01 3.60
N ALA A 61 13.66 -0.13 2.74
CA ALA A 61 12.50 -0.96 3.02
C ALA A 61 11.87 -1.61 1.78
N GLU A 62 11.35 -2.82 1.94
CA GLU A 62 10.44 -3.50 1.01
C GLU A 62 9.09 -3.70 1.71
N VAL A 63 8.01 -3.22 1.08
CA VAL A 63 6.64 -3.40 1.55
C VAL A 63 5.92 -4.34 0.61
N LEU A 64 5.44 -5.46 1.14
CA LEU A 64 4.63 -6.44 0.42
C LEU A 64 3.16 -6.23 0.79
N LEU A 65 2.37 -5.87 -0.22
CA LEU A 65 0.93 -5.65 -0.11
C LEU A 65 0.18 -6.92 -0.56
N PRO A 66 -0.83 -7.38 0.20
CA PRO A 66 -1.66 -8.49 -0.22
C PRO A 66 -2.51 -8.11 -1.45
N ALA A 67 -2.92 -9.12 -2.22
CA ALA A 67 -3.93 -8.94 -3.26
C ALA A 67 -5.26 -8.47 -2.66
N ARG A 68 -5.94 -7.56 -3.38
CA ARG A 68 -7.30 -7.11 -3.13
C ARG A 68 -8.17 -7.53 -4.33
N PRO A 69 -8.55 -8.82 -4.44
CA PRO A 69 -9.41 -9.27 -5.53
C PRO A 69 -10.68 -8.43 -5.60
N LEU A 70 -11.19 -8.27 -6.81
CA LEU A 70 -12.45 -7.57 -7.02
C LEU A 70 -13.61 -8.46 -6.56
N GLU A 71 -14.53 -7.87 -5.81
CA GLU A 71 -15.79 -8.48 -5.43
C GLU A 71 -16.96 -7.69 -6.02
N GLN A 72 -18.04 -8.40 -6.31
CA GLN A 72 -19.28 -7.80 -6.78
C GLN A 72 -20.08 -7.36 -5.55
N VAL A 73 -20.29 -6.06 -5.41
CA VAL A 73 -21.01 -5.45 -4.28
C VAL A 73 -22.31 -4.85 -4.78
N GLU A 74 -23.44 -5.16 -4.12
CA GLU A 74 -24.71 -4.51 -4.40
C GLU A 74 -24.65 -3.06 -3.93
N VAL A 75 -24.92 -2.11 -4.83
CA VAL A 75 -24.82 -0.67 -4.58
C VAL A 75 -26.16 0.06 -4.64
N GLY A 76 -27.23 -0.66 -4.99
CA GLY A 76 -28.59 -0.12 -5.02
C GLY A 76 -29.54 -0.97 -5.83
N GLU A 77 -30.70 -0.41 -6.10
CA GLU A 77 -31.76 -1.05 -6.88
C GLU A 77 -32.11 -0.18 -8.08
N MET A 78 -32.26 -0.81 -9.26
CA MET A 78 -32.87 -0.19 -10.42
C MET A 78 -34.35 -0.57 -10.45
N VAL A 79 -35.21 0.44 -10.54
CA VAL A 79 -36.67 0.28 -10.52
C VAL A 79 -37.21 0.48 -11.92
N TYR A 80 -37.92 -0.54 -12.42
CA TYR A 80 -38.63 -0.50 -13.69
C TYR A 80 -40.12 -0.58 -13.46
N GLN A 81 -40.87 0.21 -14.22
CA GLN A 81 -42.31 0.02 -14.36
C GLN A 81 -42.55 -0.77 -15.63
N LEU A 82 -43.11 -1.96 -15.48
CA LEU A 82 -43.46 -2.84 -16.58
C LEU A 82 -44.98 -2.93 -16.65
N GLU A 83 -45.54 -2.77 -17.83
CA GLU A 83 -46.98 -2.95 -18.04
C GLU A 83 -47.22 -4.41 -18.45
N ASP A 84 -47.91 -5.17 -17.60
CA ASP A 84 -48.27 -6.57 -17.86
C ASP A 84 -49.79 -6.70 -17.82
N GLY A 85 -50.40 -7.00 -18.96
CA GLY A 85 -51.86 -7.14 -19.07
C GLY A 85 -52.68 -5.88 -18.76
N GLY A 86 -52.07 -4.69 -18.73
CA GLY A 86 -52.73 -3.41 -18.38
C GLY A 86 -52.61 -3.02 -16.91
N GLU A 87 -51.92 -3.83 -16.09
CA GLU A 87 -51.48 -3.43 -14.75
C GLU A 87 -50.00 -2.99 -14.82
N VAL A 88 -49.69 -1.86 -14.18
CA VAL A 88 -48.31 -1.42 -14.01
C VAL A 88 -47.72 -2.13 -12.80
N VAL A 89 -46.75 -3.01 -13.05
CA VAL A 89 -46.03 -3.75 -12.02
C VAL A 89 -44.64 -3.14 -11.84
N GLU A 90 -44.28 -2.84 -10.59
CA GLU A 90 -42.94 -2.39 -10.24
C GLU A 90 -42.01 -3.60 -10.12
N ARG A 91 -40.94 -3.61 -10.92
CA ARG A 91 -39.86 -4.61 -10.82
C ARG A 91 -38.60 -3.92 -10.34
N ARG A 92 -37.98 -4.49 -9.31
CA ARG A 92 -36.69 -4.03 -8.77
C ARG A 92 -35.61 -5.04 -9.09
N GLU A 93 -34.49 -4.58 -9.61
CA GLU A 93 -33.32 -5.42 -9.84
C GLU A 93 -32.10 -4.83 -9.12
N PRO A 94 -31.30 -5.67 -8.43
CA PRO A 94 -30.09 -5.20 -7.77
C PRO A 94 -29.05 -4.74 -8.79
N VAL A 95 -28.44 -3.59 -8.51
CA VAL A 95 -27.31 -3.04 -9.26
C VAL A 95 -26.03 -3.37 -8.53
N TYR A 96 -25.05 -3.89 -9.26
CA TYR A 96 -23.78 -4.31 -8.70
C TYR A 96 -22.60 -3.53 -9.28
N GLU A 97 -21.60 -3.28 -8.45
CA GLU A 97 -20.30 -2.74 -8.85
C GLU A 97 -19.17 -3.69 -8.46
N TRP A 98 -18.13 -3.73 -9.28
CA TRP A 98 -16.89 -4.41 -8.95
C TRP A 98 -16.01 -3.49 -8.10
N ARG A 99 -15.72 -3.88 -6.87
CA ARG A 99 -14.85 -3.11 -5.95
C ARG A 99 -13.73 -3.99 -5.42
N PRO A 100 -12.52 -3.45 -5.22
CA PRO A 100 -11.48 -4.18 -4.51
C PRO A 100 -11.92 -4.51 -3.09
N THR A 101 -11.73 -5.76 -2.69
CA THR A 101 -11.93 -6.19 -1.31
C THR A 101 -11.15 -5.28 -0.33
N PRO A 102 -11.64 -5.10 0.92
CA PRO A 102 -10.95 -4.28 1.91
C PRO A 102 -9.53 -4.74 2.18
N LEU A 103 -8.62 -3.79 2.38
CA LEU A 103 -7.22 -4.11 2.68
C LEU A 103 -7.10 -4.81 4.04
N ARG A 104 -6.49 -5.99 4.03
CA ARG A 104 -6.14 -6.74 5.23
C ARG A 104 -4.78 -6.31 5.77
N ALA A 105 -4.77 -5.29 6.63
CA ALA A 105 -3.54 -4.73 7.21
C ALA A 105 -2.72 -5.75 8.03
N ASP A 106 -3.34 -6.81 8.54
CA ASP A 106 -2.67 -7.94 9.19
C ASP A 106 -1.71 -8.68 8.25
N LEU A 107 -2.04 -8.72 6.94
CA LEU A 107 -1.27 -9.43 5.92
C LEU A 107 -0.14 -8.59 5.29
N VAL A 108 -0.11 -7.28 5.54
CA VAL A 108 0.97 -6.40 5.07
C VAL A 108 2.28 -6.79 5.74
N ARG A 109 3.33 -7.00 4.94
CA ARG A 109 4.67 -7.32 5.43
C ARG A 109 5.64 -6.20 5.06
N VAL A 110 6.45 -5.79 6.02
CA VAL A 110 7.50 -4.79 5.82
C VAL A 110 8.83 -5.45 6.16
N ARG A 111 9.77 -5.43 5.22
CA ARG A 111 11.17 -5.77 5.47
C ARG A 111 11.98 -4.49 5.51
N LEU A 112 12.66 -4.26 6.63
CA LEU A 112 13.55 -3.13 6.82
C LEU A 112 14.98 -3.64 6.69
N PHE A 113 15.74 -3.03 5.79
CA PHE A 113 17.13 -3.40 5.55
C PHE A 113 18.05 -2.49 6.36
N ALA A 114 19.13 -3.05 6.88
CA ALA A 114 20.14 -2.27 7.59
C ALA A 114 20.73 -1.23 6.63
N LEU A 115 20.72 0.03 7.05
CA LEU A 115 21.27 1.12 6.25
C LEU A 115 22.78 1.16 6.42
N PRO A 116 23.52 1.53 5.36
CA PRO A 116 24.94 1.79 5.51
C PRO A 116 25.13 2.88 6.58
N ILE A 117 26.07 2.65 7.49
CA ILE A 117 26.54 3.71 8.38
C ILE A 117 27.27 4.69 7.47
N LEU A 118 26.55 5.70 7.01
CA LEU A 118 27.12 6.90 6.43
C LEU A 118 27.68 7.71 7.59
N ASP A 119 28.67 7.15 8.29
CA ASP A 119 29.59 7.96 9.07
C ASP A 119 30.08 8.99 8.09
N ALA A 120 29.90 10.26 8.47
CA ALA A 120 30.20 11.42 7.66
C ALA A 120 31.37 11.09 6.73
N LEU A 121 31.15 11.26 5.43
CA LEU A 121 32.22 11.71 4.56
C LEU A 121 32.75 12.99 5.22
N GLU A 122 33.59 12.83 6.26
CA GLU A 122 34.56 13.79 6.70
C GLU A 122 35.32 14.06 5.42
N VAL A 123 34.99 15.20 4.86
CA VAL A 123 35.65 15.79 3.74
C VAL A 123 37.11 15.86 4.13
N ARG A 124 37.90 14.84 3.74
CA ARG A 124 39.34 14.97 3.63
C ARG A 124 39.59 15.90 2.46
N HIS A 125 39.40 17.19 2.71
CA HIS A 125 40.21 18.20 2.09
C HIS A 125 41.60 18.05 2.70
N ASP A 126 42.37 17.09 2.19
CA ASP A 126 43.81 17.11 2.40
C ASP A 126 44.33 18.40 1.74
N LEU A 127 44.92 19.24 2.60
CA LEU A 127 45.60 20.50 2.33
C LEU A 127 46.82 20.32 1.43
#